data_AF-A0A534KA67-F1
#
_entry.id   AF-A0A534KA67-F1
#
_cell.length_a   1.000
_cell.length_b   1.000
_cell.length_c   1.000
_cell.angle_alpha   90.00
_cell.angle_beta   90.00
_cell.angle_gamma   90.00
#
_symmetry.space_group_name_H-M   'P 1'
#
loop_
_entity.id
_entity.type
_entity.pdbx_description
1 polymer ?
#
loop_
_entity_poly.entity_id
_entity_poly.type
_entity_poly.pdbx_seq_one_letter_code
_entity_poly.pdbx_strand_id
1 'polypeptide(L)' 'MLLVKLGGSVLTDKTRLRTPRPAAIRRLARELATARGPLLVVHGAGSYGHILARKHGLNEGGGTPAKRSAVSRVQA' A
#
# COMPACT_ATOMS: atom_id res chain seq x y z
N MET A 1 -14.11 5.77 18.01
CA MET A 1 -13.34 5.88 16.75
C MET A 1 -12.75 4.52 16.44
N LEU A 2 -12.97 4.00 15.23
CA LEU A 2 -12.43 2.73 14.77
C LEU A 2 -11.23 3.01 13.85
N LEU A 3 -10.11 2.33 14.09
CA LEU A 3 -8.92 2.36 13.23
C LEU A 3 -8.76 1.01 12.55
N VAL A 4 -8.75 0.98 11.22
CA VAL A 4 -8.55 -0.24 10.43
C VAL A 4 -7.32 -0.11 9.55
N LYS A 5 -6.43 -1.10 9.61
CA LYS A 5 -5.29 -1.23 8.69
C LYS A 5 -5.52 -2.37 7.70
N LEU A 6 -5.68 -2.02 6.43
CA LEU A 6 -5.78 -3.00 5.34
C LEU A 6 -4.39 -3.37 4.83
N GLY A 7 -4.02 -4.64 4.94
CA GLY A 7 -2.75 -5.14 4.40
C GLY A 7 -2.69 -5.01 2.88
N GLY A 8 -1.59 -4.48 2.33
CA GLY A 8 -1.43 -4.32 0.88
C GLY A 8 -1.51 -5.63 0.09
N SER A 9 -1.25 -6.79 0.71
CA SER A 9 -1.46 -8.11 0.10
C SER A 9 -2.92 -8.43 -0.17
N VAL A 10 -3.84 -7.89 0.62
CA VAL A 10 -5.28 -8.06 0.42
C VAL A 10 -5.77 -7.15 -0.71
N LEU A 11 -5.14 -5.99 -0.88
CA LEU A 11 -5.54 -4.96 -1.84
C LEU A 11 -4.86 -5.09 -3.20
N THR A 12 -3.75 -5.80 -3.30
CA THR A 12 -2.91 -5.84 -4.52
C THR A 12 -2.30 -7.22 -4.78
N ASP A 13 -1.89 -7.45 -6.01
CA ASP A 13 -1.00 -8.55 -6.37
C ASP A 13 0.46 -8.13 -6.17
N LYS A 14 1.11 -8.61 -5.11
CA LYS A 14 2.50 -8.27 -4.78
C LYS A 14 3.54 -8.79 -5.80
N THR A 15 3.13 -9.58 -6.79
CA THR A 15 4.02 -10.09 -7.83
C THR A 15 4.07 -9.20 -9.08
N ARG A 16 3.07 -8.32 -9.27
CA ARG A 16 2.93 -7.47 -10.46
C ARG A 16 2.87 -6.00 -10.07
N LEU A 17 3.71 -5.16 -10.67
CA LEU A 17 3.82 -3.73 -10.36
C LEU A 17 2.44 -3.06 -10.49
N ARG A 18 2.05 -2.29 -9.46
CA ARG A 18 0.82 -1.46 -9.47
C ARG A 18 -0.46 -2.21 -9.91
N THR A 19 -0.63 -3.44 -9.42
CA THR A 19 -1.77 -4.29 -9.77
C THR A 19 -2.75 -4.40 -8.60
N PRO A 20 -3.85 -3.63 -8.59
CA PRO A 20 -4.86 -3.71 -7.55
C PRO A 20 -5.71 -4.98 -7.66
N ARG A 21 -6.43 -5.32 -6.58
CA ARG A 21 -7.49 -6.34 -6.53
C ARG A 21 -8.85 -5.65 -6.39
N PRO A 22 -9.48 -5.17 -7.48
CA PRO A 22 -10.67 -4.31 -7.39
C PRO A 22 -11.86 -4.96 -6.68
N ALA A 23 -12.03 -6.28 -6.83
CA ALA A 23 -13.08 -7.02 -6.14
C ALA A 23 -12.91 -6.99 -4.61
N ALA A 24 -11.68 -7.21 -4.12
CA ALA A 24 -11.36 -7.16 -2.69
C ALA A 24 -11.54 -5.74 -2.14
N ILE A 25 -11.03 -4.73 -2.87
CA ILE A 25 -11.18 -3.32 -2.49
C ILE A 25 -12.65 -2.93 -2.35
N ARG A 26 -13.48 -3.23 -3.37
CA ARG A 26 -14.91 -2.90 -3.33
C ARG A 26 -15.66 -3.63 -2.21
N ARG A 27 -15.32 -4.90 -1.95
CA ARG A 27 -15.92 -5.67 -0.87
C ARG A 27 -15.59 -5.05 0.50
N LEU A 28 -14.30 -4.81 0.76
CA LEU A 28 -13.83 -4.19 2.00
C LEU A 28 -14.39 -2.78 2.19
N ALA A 29 -14.50 -1.98 1.13
CA ALA A 29 -15.10 -0.65 1.21
C ALA A 29 -16.57 -0.72 1.66
N ARG A 30 -17.34 -1.68 1.15
CA ARG A 30 -18.73 -1.91 1.59
C ARG A 30 -18.81 -2.37 3.04
N GLU A 31 -17.94 -3.28 3.47
CA GLU A 31 -17.86 -3.75 4.86
C GLU A 31 -17.51 -2.59 5.81
N LEU A 32 -16.57 -1.73 5.43
CA LEU A 32 -16.17 -0.58 6.24
C LEU A 32 -17.24 0.51 6.29
N ALA A 33 -18.05 0.67 5.24
CA ALA A 33 -19.14 1.63 5.20
C ALA A 33 -20.24 1.36 6.24
N THR A 34 -20.31 0.15 6.82
CA THR A 34 -21.27 -0.18 7.89
C THR A 34 -20.78 0.22 9.28
N ALA A 35 -19.56 0.74 9.43
CA ALA A 35 -19.04 1.18 10.71
C ALA A 35 -19.83 2.38 11.25
N ARG A 36 -20.21 2.32 12.53
CA ARG A 36 -20.87 3.43 13.22
C ARG A 36 -19.83 4.30 13.92
N GLY A 37 -19.88 5.61 13.69
CA GLY A 37 -18.95 6.59 14.28
C GLY A 37 -17.66 6.79 13.49
N PRO A 38 -16.71 7.59 14.00
CA PRO A 38 -15.51 7.98 13.26
C PRO A 38 -14.65 6.76 12.87
N LEU A 39 -14.29 6.66 11.59
CA LEU A 39 -13.49 5.59 11.02
C LEU A 39 -12.21 6.18 10.39
N LEU A 40 -11.05 5.66 10.80
CA LEU A 40 -9.75 5.93 10.17
C LEU A 40 -9.27 4.67 9.46
N VAL A 41 -9.01 4.76 8.16
CA VAL A 41 -8.49 3.65 7.36
C VAL A 41 -7.07 3.95 6.93
N VAL A 42 -6.17 3.01 7.19
CA VAL A 42 -4.80 3.02 6.70
C VAL A 42 -4.62 1.79 5.83
N HIS A 43 -3.76 1.84 4.81
CA HIS A 43 -3.44 0.67 4.02
C HIS A 43 -1.94 0.48 3.82
N GLY A 44 -1.52 -0.76 3.57
CA GLY A 44 -0.17 -1.04 3.11
C GLY A 44 -0.01 -0.72 1.62
N ALA A 45 1.19 -0.32 1.21
CA ALA A 45 1.49 0.05 -0.18
C ALA A 45 1.34 -1.12 -1.19
N GLY A 46 1.47 -2.37 -0.73
CA GLY A 46 1.32 -3.54 -1.59
C GLY A 46 2.25 -3.49 -2.81
N SER A 47 1.73 -3.83 -3.98
CA SER A 47 2.46 -3.81 -5.26
C SER A 47 2.90 -2.42 -5.73
N TYR A 48 2.36 -1.35 -5.14
CA TYR A 48 2.74 0.03 -5.47
C TYR A 48 4.02 0.42 -4.75
N GLY A 49 4.31 -0.20 -3.60
CA GLY A 49 5.51 0.11 -2.83
C GLY A 49 6.54 -1.02 -2.80
N HIS A 50 6.14 -2.24 -2.44
CA HIS A 50 7.08 -3.33 -2.16
C HIS A 50 7.98 -3.69 -3.35
N ILE A 51 7.41 -3.67 -4.57
CA ILE A 51 8.15 -4.00 -5.78
C ILE A 51 9.20 -2.93 -6.08
N LEU A 52 8.84 -1.65 -5.95
CA LEU A 52 9.76 -0.53 -6.15
C LEU A 52 10.82 -0.45 -5.05
N ALA A 53 10.43 -0.66 -3.80
CA ALA A 53 11.35 -0.68 -2.67
C ALA A 53 12.42 -1.78 -2.84
N ARG A 54 12.01 -2.98 -3.26
CA ARG A 54 12.94 -4.08 -3.58
C ARG A 54 13.83 -3.73 -4.78
N LYS A 55 13.24 -3.22 -5.87
CA LYS A 55 13.98 -2.84 -7.10
C LYS A 55 15.09 -1.82 -6.82
N HIS A 56 14.88 -0.93 -5.86
CA HIS A 56 15.80 0.16 -5.54
C HIS A 56 16.59 -0.06 -4.23
N GLY A 57 16.51 -1.25 -3.61
CA GLY A 57 17.22 -1.55 -2.36
C GLY A 57 16.89 -0.59 -1.21
N LEU A 58 15.64 -0.10 -1.14
CA LEU A 58 15.26 0.95 -0.18
C LEU A 58 15.23 0.44 1.26
N ASN A 59 15.15 -0.87 1.47
CA ASN A 59 15.20 -1.53 2.77
C ASN A 59 16.62 -1.80 3.29
N GLU A 60 17.66 -1.51 2.51
CA GLU A 60 19.06 -1.81 2.84
C GLU A 60 19.79 -0.67 3.56
N GLY A 61 19.08 0.43 3.88
CA GLY A 61 19.71 1.64 4.43
C GLY A 61 20.57 2.40 3.41
N GLY A 62 21.19 3.50 3.86
CA GLY A 62 22.01 4.38 3.02
C GLY A 62 21.20 5.38 2.18
N GLY A 63 21.58 6.65 2.23
CA GLY A 63 20.87 7.75 1.58
C GLY A 63 21.53 8.24 0.30
N THR A 64 21.61 7.39 -0.74
CA THR A 64 22.15 7.84 -2.04
C THR A 64 21.15 8.75 -2.77
N PRO A 65 21.60 9.67 -3.64
CA PRO A 65 20.71 10.46 -4.47
C PRO A 65 19.72 9.59 -5.28
N ALA A 66 20.18 8.44 -5.78
CA ALA A 66 19.34 7.48 -6.50
C ALA A 66 18.24 6.88 -5.61
N LYS A 67 18.56 6.48 -4.37
CA LYS A 67 17.56 5.97 -3.41
C LYS A 67 16.55 7.06 -3.03
N ARG A 68 17.00 8.31 -2.82
CA ARG A 68 16.10 9.45 -2.57
C ARG A 68 15.11 9.68 -3.72
N SER A 69 15.59 9.65 -4.97
CA SER A 69 14.73 9.75 -6.15
C SER A 69 13.78 8.55 -6.29
N ALA A 70 14.19 7.36 -5.86
CA ALA A 70 13.34 6.18 -5.89
C ALA A 70 12.21 6.22 -4.86
N VAL A 71 12.40 6.85 -3.69
CA VAL A 71 11.37 6.99 -2.64
C VAL A 71 10.12 7.67 -3.19
N SER A 72 10.26 8.73 -4.00
CA SER A 72 9.09 9.42 -4.58
C SER A 72 8.25 8.53 -5.49
N ARG A 73 8.84 7.47 -6.06
CA ARG A 73 8.14 6.53 -6.95
C ARG A 73 7.25 5.54 -6.18
N VAL A 74 7.54 5.31 -4.90
CA VAL A 74 6.80 4.40 -4.00
C VAL A 74 5.46 5.01 -3.54
N GLN A 75 5.33 6.34 -3.63
CA GLN A 75 4.16 7.12 -3.20
C GLN A 75 3.32 7.69 -4.36
N ALA A 76 3.70 7.39 -5.61
CA ALA A 76 3.09 7.92 -6.83
C ALA A 76 2.02 6.99 -7.43
#